data_AF-A7EA49-F1
#
_entry.id   AF-A7EA49-F1
#
_cell.length_a   1.000
_cell.length_b   1.000
_cell.length_c   1.000
_cell.angle_alpha   90.00
_cell.angle_beta   90.00
_cell.angle_gamma   90.00
#
_symmetry.space_group_name_H-M   'P 1'
#
loop_
_entity.id
_entity.type
_entity.pdbx_description
1 polymer ?
#
loop_
_entity_poly.entity_id
_entity_poly.type
_entity_poly.pdbx_seq_one_letter_code
_entity_poly.pdbx_strand_id
1 'polypeptide(L)'
;MFQTGAPSPTNPIFSSPPPKSGTSIWETPFADEILPTLRHNARGIVSMANKGPCTNGSQFFILFAPAPHLDGQNTVFGHVIGEEGMRVLGELERLEVDRKNRPLEKVVIERRRTQKKALISLRQLFQDSNATGDSGTPLSACVTSDTGLVGSILGAEK
;
A
#
# COMPACT_ATOMS: atom_id res chain seq x y z
N MET A 1 -14.94 0.41 -1.81
CA MET A 1 -13.61 0.01 -1.29
C MET A 1 -13.65 -1.47 -1.01
N PHE A 2 -12.50 -2.14 -1.00
CA PHE A 2 -12.37 -3.56 -0.64
C PHE A 2 -11.62 -3.68 0.67
N GLN A 3 -12.24 -4.24 1.71
CA GLN A 3 -11.65 -4.39 3.05
C GLN A 3 -11.22 -5.84 3.30
N THR A 4 -10.03 -6.01 3.88
CA THR A 4 -9.44 -7.32 4.20
C THR A 4 -8.50 -7.22 5.41
N GLY A 5 -7.70 -8.26 5.67
CA GLY A 5 -6.71 -8.30 6.76
C GLY A 5 -7.24 -8.87 8.08
N ALA A 6 -8.49 -9.37 8.10
CA ALA A 6 -8.98 -10.22 9.19
C ALA A 6 -8.33 -11.63 9.08
N PRO A 7 -8.07 -12.31 10.20
CA PRO A 7 -7.45 -13.63 10.17
C PRO A 7 -8.32 -14.64 9.43
N SER A 8 -7.68 -15.49 8.62
CA SER A 8 -8.39 -16.52 7.86
C SER A 8 -9.07 -17.51 8.82
N PRO A 9 -10.33 -17.91 8.55
CA PRO A 9 -11.00 -18.97 9.31
C PRO A 9 -10.31 -20.33 9.23
N THR A 10 -9.41 -20.52 8.27
CA THR A 10 -8.66 -21.77 8.09
C THR A 10 -7.27 -21.71 8.71
N ASN A 11 -6.90 -20.62 9.37
CA ASN A 11 -5.58 -20.53 10.01
C ASN A 11 -5.58 -21.34 11.32
N PRO A 12 -4.76 -22.41 11.43
CA PRO A 12 -4.78 -23.32 12.58
C PRO A 12 -4.28 -22.67 13.88
N ILE A 13 -3.68 -21.48 13.81
CA ILE A 13 -3.17 -20.73 14.97
C ILE A 13 -4.33 -20.08 15.75
N PHE A 14 -5.44 -19.76 15.09
CA PHE A 14 -6.59 -19.12 15.76
C PHE A 14 -7.63 -20.15 16.17
N SER A 15 -8.23 -19.96 17.34
CA SER A 15 -9.35 -20.78 17.81
C SER A 15 -10.52 -20.70 16.83
N SER A 16 -11.30 -21.78 16.72
CA SER A 16 -12.52 -21.81 15.91
C SER A 16 -13.71 -21.34 16.76
N PRO A 17 -14.45 -20.27 16.37
CA PRO A 17 -14.30 -19.47 15.16
C PRO A 17 -13.20 -18.39 15.28
N PRO A 18 -12.54 -18.02 14.17
CA PRO A 18 -11.51 -16.98 14.18
C PRO A 18 -12.08 -15.64 14.68
N PRO A 19 -11.26 -14.79 15.30
CA PRO A 19 -11.71 -13.48 15.73
C PRO A 19 -12.11 -12.63 14.51
N LYS A 20 -13.22 -11.90 14.66
CA LYS A 20 -13.75 -11.01 13.60
C LYS A 20 -12.85 -9.80 13.33
N SER A 21 -12.08 -9.38 14.33
CA SER A 21 -11.05 -8.35 14.23
C SER A 21 -9.67 -8.97 14.15
N GLY A 22 -8.82 -8.47 13.28
CA GLY A 22 -7.42 -8.84 13.26
C GLY A 22 -6.58 -7.97 14.18
N THR A 23 -5.55 -8.56 14.79
CA THR A 23 -4.68 -7.92 15.78
C THR A 23 -3.39 -7.45 15.13
N SER A 24 -2.80 -6.36 15.64
CA SER A 24 -1.47 -5.93 15.22
C SER A 24 -0.39 -6.95 15.63
N ILE A 25 0.82 -6.77 15.12
CA ILE A 25 1.99 -7.57 15.52
C ILE A 25 2.42 -7.35 16.98
N TRP A 26 1.97 -6.26 17.60
CA TRP A 26 2.24 -5.93 19.01
C TRP A 26 1.14 -6.41 19.96
N GLU A 27 0.21 -7.22 19.46
CA GLU A 27 -0.95 -7.75 20.21
C GLU A 27 -1.90 -6.69 20.77
N THR A 28 -1.64 -5.42 20.47
CA THR A 28 -2.33 -4.24 20.99
C THR A 28 -2.64 -3.28 19.84
N PRO A 29 -3.71 -2.49 19.91
CA PRO A 29 -3.98 -1.49 18.87
C PRO A 29 -2.87 -0.43 18.84
N PHE A 30 -2.60 0.13 17.65
CA PHE A 30 -1.59 1.18 17.48
C PHE A 30 -2.20 2.50 16.97
N ALA A 31 -1.43 3.57 17.16
CA ALA A 31 -1.83 4.96 16.86
C ALA A 31 -2.06 5.20 15.36
N ASP A 32 -2.84 6.24 15.05
CA ASP A 32 -2.98 6.71 13.66
C ASP A 32 -1.77 7.55 13.25
N GLU A 33 -1.35 7.43 11.98
CA GLU A 33 -0.24 8.19 11.38
C GLU A 33 -0.80 9.11 10.29
N ILE A 34 -1.40 10.21 10.73
CA ILE A 34 -2.10 11.14 9.84
C ILE A 34 -1.14 12.18 9.28
N LEU A 35 -0.99 12.21 7.95
CA LEU A 35 -0.21 13.21 7.23
C LEU A 35 -1.11 14.02 6.30
N PRO A 36 -1.06 15.38 6.30
CA PRO A 36 -1.89 16.22 5.43
C PRO A 36 -1.72 15.95 3.93
N THR A 37 -0.57 15.42 3.54
CA THR A 37 -0.21 15.08 2.16
C THR A 37 -0.79 13.74 1.70
N LEU A 38 -1.11 12.84 2.64
CA LEU A 38 -1.63 11.51 2.34
C LEU A 38 -3.15 11.51 2.48
N ARG A 39 -3.84 11.53 1.33
CA ARG A 39 -5.29 11.73 1.26
C ARG A 39 -5.96 10.60 0.50
N HIS A 40 -7.23 10.37 0.80
CA HIS A 40 -8.12 9.43 0.12
C HIS A 40 -8.71 10.05 -1.15
N ASN A 41 -7.86 10.63 -2.01
CA ASN A 41 -8.26 11.42 -3.17
C ASN A 41 -8.30 10.63 -4.49
N ALA A 42 -7.94 9.35 -4.48
CA ALA A 42 -7.80 8.54 -5.68
C ALA A 42 -8.21 7.08 -5.46
N ARG A 43 -8.49 6.40 -6.57
CA ARG A 43 -8.58 4.93 -6.62
C ARG A 43 -7.23 4.32 -6.29
N GLY A 44 -7.22 3.16 -5.65
CA GLY A 44 -5.99 2.39 -5.36
C GLY A 44 -5.27 2.83 -4.09
N ILE A 45 -5.74 3.86 -3.38
CA ILE A 45 -5.21 4.24 -2.06
C ILE A 45 -5.44 3.08 -1.08
N VAL A 46 -4.40 2.74 -0.32
CA VAL A 46 -4.40 1.68 0.69
C VAL A 46 -4.31 2.31 2.08
N SER A 47 -5.26 1.97 2.95
CA SER A 47 -5.44 2.64 4.24
C SER A 47 -5.93 1.69 5.32
N MET A 48 -5.62 2.00 6.59
CA MET A 48 -5.94 1.15 7.74
C MET A 48 -7.42 1.22 8.09
N ALA A 49 -8.04 0.07 8.33
CA ALA A 49 -9.38 0.01 8.92
C ALA A 49 -9.25 0.03 10.46
N ASN A 50 -9.95 0.96 11.10
CA ASN A 50 -9.97 1.12 12.55
C ASN A 50 -11.43 1.23 13.06
N LYS A 51 -11.61 1.26 14.38
CA LYS A 51 -12.92 1.41 15.07
C LYS A 51 -13.02 2.77 15.79
N GLY A 52 -12.23 3.76 15.35
CA GLY A 52 -12.00 5.02 16.03
C GLY A 52 -10.52 5.32 16.25
N PRO A 53 -10.18 6.48 16.82
CA PRO A 53 -8.80 6.94 16.96
C PRO A 53 -7.90 5.92 17.67
N CYS A 54 -6.70 5.71 17.15
CA CYS A 54 -5.67 4.83 17.71
C CYS A 54 -6.09 3.37 17.91
N THR A 55 -6.98 2.84 17.05
CA THR A 55 -7.44 1.45 17.11
C THR A 55 -7.00 0.61 15.91
N ASN A 56 -5.84 0.91 15.34
CA ASN A 56 -5.32 0.17 14.20
C ASN A 56 -4.92 -1.27 14.59
N GLY A 57 -5.39 -2.24 13.81
CA GLY A 57 -5.08 -3.67 13.96
C GLY A 57 -4.35 -4.19 12.73
N SER A 58 -4.80 -5.31 12.16
CA SER A 58 -4.27 -5.82 10.89
C SER A 58 -5.20 -5.60 9.69
N GLN A 59 -6.40 -5.05 9.92
CA GLN A 59 -7.36 -4.81 8.85
C GLN A 59 -7.01 -3.56 8.07
N PHE A 60 -7.13 -3.63 6.76
CA PHE A 60 -6.90 -2.53 5.85
C PHE A 60 -7.87 -2.61 4.68
N PHE A 61 -7.93 -1.54 3.90
CA PHE A 61 -8.77 -1.48 2.72
C PHE A 61 -8.07 -0.81 1.54
N ILE A 62 -8.60 -1.07 0.35
CA ILE A 62 -8.17 -0.46 -0.90
C ILE A 62 -9.36 0.29 -1.52
N LEU A 63 -9.16 1.56 -1.87
CA LEU A 63 -10.21 2.38 -2.45
C LEU A 63 -10.48 2.06 -3.92
N PHE A 64 -11.77 1.99 -4.28
CA PHE A 64 -12.21 1.95 -5.67
C PHE A 64 -12.39 3.35 -6.26
N ALA A 65 -12.66 4.35 -5.42
CA ALA A 65 -12.89 5.74 -5.78
C ALA A 65 -12.45 6.67 -4.64
N PRO A 66 -12.29 7.99 -4.88
CA PRO A 66 -11.96 8.95 -3.84
C PRO A 66 -12.97 8.91 -2.67
N ALA A 67 -12.46 9.00 -1.43
CA ALA A 67 -13.24 8.94 -0.20
C ALA A 67 -12.74 10.00 0.82
N PRO A 68 -12.88 11.31 0.52
CA PRO A 68 -12.30 12.39 1.34
C PRO A 68 -12.87 12.46 2.76
N HIS A 69 -14.01 11.84 3.04
CA HIS A 69 -14.54 11.74 4.40
C HIS A 69 -13.66 10.88 5.31
N LEU A 70 -12.75 10.07 4.79
CA LEU A 70 -11.80 9.26 5.56
C LEU A 70 -10.48 10.02 5.86
N ASP A 71 -10.28 11.20 5.26
CA ASP A 71 -9.10 12.03 5.51
C ASP A 71 -9.04 12.43 6.99
N GLY A 72 -7.88 12.25 7.62
CA GLY A 72 -7.68 12.52 9.04
C GLY A 72 -8.28 11.49 9.99
N GLN A 73 -9.00 10.49 9.49
CA GLN A 73 -9.60 9.41 10.31
C GLN A 73 -8.90 8.07 10.15
N ASN A 74 -8.36 7.78 8.97
CA ASN A 74 -7.70 6.52 8.66
C ASN A 74 -6.29 6.76 8.11
N THR A 75 -5.32 6.00 8.64
CA THR A 75 -3.92 6.05 8.20
C THR A 75 -3.77 5.53 6.78
N VAL A 76 -3.40 6.40 5.84
CA VAL A 76 -2.98 6.02 4.50
C VAL A 76 -1.51 5.58 4.55
N PHE A 77 -1.22 4.35 4.14
CA PHE A 77 0.14 3.79 4.19
C PHE A 77 0.65 3.25 2.85
N GLY A 78 -0.16 3.33 1.78
CA GLY A 78 0.27 2.89 0.46
C GLY A 78 -0.69 3.21 -0.67
N HIS A 79 -0.30 2.79 -1.87
CA HIS A 79 -1.08 2.90 -3.09
C HIS A 79 -0.81 1.69 -3.99
N VAL A 80 -1.83 1.19 -4.67
CA VAL A 80 -1.71 0.13 -5.67
C VAL A 80 -0.91 0.65 -6.86
N ILE A 81 0.15 -0.05 -7.23
CA ILE A 81 1.01 0.31 -8.36
C ILE A 81 0.93 -0.72 -9.48
N GLY A 82 1.19 -0.27 -10.71
CA GLY A 82 1.23 -1.11 -11.90
C GLY A 82 -0.15 -1.42 -12.49
N GLU A 83 -0.18 -1.64 -13.79
CA GLU A 83 -1.42 -1.92 -14.56
C GLU A 83 -2.11 -3.18 -14.06
N GLU A 84 -1.34 -4.23 -13.76
CA GLU A 84 -1.89 -5.50 -13.28
C GLU A 84 -2.59 -5.34 -11.92
N GLY A 85 -2.02 -4.56 -11.00
CA GLY A 85 -2.65 -4.29 -9.70
C GLY A 85 -3.96 -3.52 -9.86
N MET A 86 -4.00 -2.55 -10.76
CA MET A 86 -5.20 -1.77 -11.06
C MET A 86 -6.27 -2.59 -11.80
N ARG A 87 -5.85 -3.51 -12.69
CA ARG A 87 -6.73 -4.46 -13.38
C ARG A 87 -7.44 -5.37 -12.38
N VAL A 88 -6.69 -6.00 -11.48
CA VAL A 88 -7.24 -6.84 -10.39
C VAL A 88 -8.18 -6.04 -9.50
N LEU A 89 -7.84 -4.79 -9.17
CA LEU A 89 -8.73 -3.92 -8.41
C LEU A 89 -10.05 -3.65 -9.15
N GLY A 90 -10.02 -3.55 -10.48
CA GLY A 90 -11.21 -3.48 -11.33
C GLY A 90 -12.06 -4.75 -11.32
N GLU A 91 -11.42 -5.92 -11.25
CA GLU A 91 -12.14 -7.20 -11.10
C GLU A 91 -12.80 -7.33 -9.72
N LEU A 92 -12.09 -6.95 -8.66
CA LEU A 92 -12.62 -6.96 -7.28
C LEU A 92 -13.85 -6.06 -7.12
N GLU A 93 -13.91 -4.94 -7.83
CA GLU A 93 -15.05 -4.01 -7.78
C GLU A 93 -16.31 -4.58 -8.44
N ARG A 94 -16.16 -5.49 -9.42
CA ARG A 94 -17.28 -6.10 -10.16
C ARG A 94 -17.86 -7.33 -9.47
N LEU A 95 -17.25 -7.79 -8.38
CA LEU A 95 -17.73 -8.97 -7.66
C LEU A 95 -19.14 -8.73 -7.12
N GLU A 96 -20.01 -9.71 -7.32
CA GLU A 96 -21.31 -9.72 -6.67
C GLU A 96 -21.13 -9.92 -5.16
N VAL A 97 -21.94 -9.18 -4.38
CA VAL A 97 -21.89 -9.20 -2.92
C VAL A 97 -23.22 -9.58 -2.31
N ASP A 98 -23.17 -10.19 -1.12
CA ASP A 98 -24.35 -10.46 -0.31
C ASP A 98 -24.92 -9.18 0.32
N ARG A 99 -26.04 -9.32 1.05
CA ARG A 99 -26.69 -8.21 1.78
C ARG A 99 -25.80 -7.55 2.85
N LYS A 100 -24.68 -8.15 3.21
CA LYS A 100 -23.69 -7.64 4.18
C LYS A 100 -22.44 -7.12 3.49
N ASN A 101 -22.48 -6.87 2.19
CA ASN A 101 -21.36 -6.41 1.36
C ASN A 101 -20.16 -7.37 1.37
N ARG A 102 -20.40 -8.68 1.52
CA ARG A 102 -19.35 -9.70 1.41
C ARG A 102 -19.42 -10.34 0.02
N PRO A 103 -18.28 -10.51 -0.68
CA PRO A 103 -18.26 -11.20 -1.95
C PRO A 103 -18.93 -12.58 -1.88
N LEU A 104 -19.77 -12.92 -2.88
CA LEU A 104 -20.38 -14.24 -2.98
C LEU A 104 -19.31 -15.32 -3.22
N GLU A 105 -18.32 -14.99 -4.06
CA GLU A 105 -17.13 -15.80 -4.28
C GLU A 105 -16.01 -15.38 -3.31
N LYS A 106 -15.37 -16.38 -2.68
CA LYS A 106 -14.36 -16.12 -1.66
C LYS A 106 -13.05 -15.64 -2.30
N VAL A 107 -12.65 -14.41 -2.00
CA VAL A 107 -11.34 -13.85 -2.36
C VAL A 107 -10.34 -14.10 -1.24
N VAL A 108 -9.20 -14.72 -1.55
CA VAL A 108 -8.16 -15.08 -0.58
C VAL A 108 -6.80 -14.55 -1.02
N ILE A 109 -6.06 -13.96 -0.08
CA ILE A 109 -4.64 -13.65 -0.28
C ILE A 109 -3.86 -14.92 0.01
N GLU A 110 -3.39 -15.60 -1.04
CA GLU A 110 -2.63 -16.84 -0.89
C GLU A 110 -1.20 -16.61 -0.42
N ARG A 111 -0.56 -15.55 -0.95
CA ARG A 111 0.84 -15.27 -0.68
C ARG A 111 1.13 -13.78 -0.76
N ARG A 112 1.90 -13.28 0.20
CA ARG A 112 2.53 -11.95 0.15
C ARG A 112 3.99 -12.10 -0.26
N ARG A 113 4.45 -11.29 -1.22
CA ARG A 113 5.88 -11.10 -1.50
C ARG A 113 6.26 -9.68 -1.15
N THR A 114 7.37 -9.52 -0.44
CA THR A 114 7.92 -8.20 -0.13
C THR A 114 9.10 -7.97 -1.05
N GLN A 115 9.01 -6.98 -1.93
CA GLN A 115 10.17 -6.56 -2.69
C GLN A 115 10.93 -5.54 -1.84
N LYS A 116 12.16 -5.88 -1.45
CA LYS A 116 13.09 -4.87 -0.97
C LYS A 116 13.56 -4.13 -2.21
N LYS A 117 13.11 -2.89 -2.40
CA LYS A 117 13.78 -2.01 -3.36
C LYS A 117 15.17 -1.80 -2.79
N ALA A 118 16.18 -2.44 -3.38
CA ALA A 118 17.55 -2.03 -3.15
C ALA A 118 17.60 -0.56 -3.58
N LEU A 119 17.92 0.34 -2.65
CA LEU A 119 18.31 1.69 -3.03
C LEU A 119 19.58 1.52 -3.84
N ILE A 120 19.45 1.47 -5.17
CA ILE A 120 20.59 1.57 -6.06
C ILE A 120 21.17 2.95 -5.75
N SER A 121 22.32 2.96 -5.09
CA SER A 121 23.05 4.19 -4.82
C SER A 121 23.27 4.89 -6.16
N LEU A 122 23.02 6.20 -6.22
CA LEU A 122 23.21 7.01 -7.44
C LEU A 122 24.61 6.83 -8.06
N ARG A 123 25.59 6.34 -7.27
CA ARG A 123 26.92 5.94 -7.73
C ARG A 123 26.94 4.80 -8.74
N GLN A 124 26.04 3.81 -8.64
CA GLN A 124 26.05 2.65 -9.54
C GLN A 124 25.60 3.07 -10.95
N LEU A 125 24.63 3.97 -11.06
CA LEU A 125 24.15 4.51 -12.34
C LEU A 125 25.19 5.38 -13.05
N PHE A 126 26.14 5.97 -12.31
CA PHE A 126 27.22 6.79 -12.87
C PHE A 126 28.45 5.96 -13.31
N GLN A 127 28.56 4.71 -12.88
CA GLN A 127 29.68 3.83 -13.23
C GLN A 127 29.45 3.15 -14.59
N ASP A 128 28.20 2.84 -14.94
CA ASP A 128 27.86 2.20 -16.21
C ASP A 128 27.98 3.16 -17.41
N SER A 129 27.89 4.48 -17.18
CA SER A 129 28.11 5.50 -18.21
C SER A 129 29.59 5.74 -18.55
N ASN A 130 30.53 5.28 -17.71
CA ASN A 130 31.96 5.41 -17.97
C ASN A 130 32.60 4.13 -18.54
N ALA A 131 31.82 3.04 -18.69
CA ALA A 131 32.32 1.75 -19.18
C ALA A 131 32.23 1.58 -20.70
N THR A 132 31.63 2.53 -21.43
CA THR A 132 31.66 2.56 -22.90
C THR A 132 32.52 3.73 -23.35
N GLY A 133 33.81 3.46 -23.55
CA GLY A 133 34.70 4.36 -24.27
C GLY A 133 34.26 4.42 -25.73
N ASP A 134 33.48 5.43 -26.08
CA ASP A 134 33.33 5.84 -27.47
C ASP A 134 33.54 7.35 -27.58
N SER A 135 34.53 7.69 -28.38
CA SER A 135 34.97 9.05 -28.66
C SER A 135 34.00 9.70 -29.64
N GLY A 136 33.09 10.56 -29.18
CA GLY A 136 32.37 11.39 -30.14
C GLY A 136 31.10 12.07 -29.63
N THR A 137 31.24 13.38 -29.40
CA THR A 137 30.18 14.41 -29.30
C THR A 137 29.29 14.43 -28.04
N PRO A 138 29.12 15.60 -27.39
CA PRO A 138 28.18 15.74 -26.29
C PRO A 138 26.76 15.82 -26.86
N LEU A 139 26.02 14.71 -26.81
CA LEU A 139 24.58 14.75 -26.97
C LEU A 139 24.00 15.43 -25.72
N SER A 140 23.37 16.57 -25.95
CA SER A 140 22.50 17.24 -24.98
C SER A 140 21.39 16.27 -24.58
N ALA A 141 21.59 15.57 -23.47
CA ALA A 141 20.52 14.88 -22.78
C ALA A 141 19.67 15.93 -22.08
N CYS A 142 18.66 16.42 -22.79
CA CYS A 142 17.52 17.09 -22.17
C CYS A 142 16.83 16.05 -21.27
N VAL A 143 17.28 15.96 -20.01
CA VAL A 143 16.50 15.32 -18.96
C VAL A 143 15.45 16.36 -18.57
N THR A 144 14.28 16.27 -19.18
CA THR A 144 13.11 17.02 -18.75
C THR A 144 12.90 16.75 -17.26
N SER A 145 12.92 17.84 -16.49
CA SER A 145 12.64 17.85 -15.06
C SER A 145 11.18 17.52 -14.80
N ASP A 146 10.87 16.25 -14.53
CA ASP A 146 9.67 15.87 -13.76
C ASP A 146 10.11 15.39 -12.38
N THR A 147 10.81 16.28 -11.67
CA THR A 147 11.10 16.13 -10.24
C THR A 147 9.85 16.48 -9.43
N GLY A 148 8.99 15.49 -9.20
CA GLY A 148 8.11 15.44 -8.04
C GLY A 148 8.85 14.76 -6.89
N LEU A 149 9.59 15.55 -6.11
CA LEU A 149 10.41 15.11 -4.97
C LEU A 149 9.56 14.32 -3.95
N VAL A 150 9.89 13.06 -3.73
CA VAL A 150 9.37 12.26 -2.62
C VAL A 150 10.26 12.56 -1.41
N GLY A 151 9.68 13.19 -0.39
CA GLY A 151 10.36 13.63 0.82
C GLY A 151 10.90 12.46 1.66
N SER A 152 12.14 12.64 2.11
CA SER A 152 12.92 11.76 2.98
C SER A 152 12.25 11.48 4.34
N ILE A 153 12.32 10.22 4.76
CA ILE A 153 12.08 9.77 6.13
C ILE A 153 13.32 10.15 6.95
N LEU A 154 13.19 11.12 7.86
CA LEU A 154 14.14 11.31 8.95
C LEU A 154 13.80 10.29 10.04
N GLY A 155 14.69 9.32 10.26
CA GLY A 155 14.68 8.50 11.46
C GLY A 155 15.16 9.33 12.64
N ALA A 156 14.38 9.35 13.72
CA ALA A 156 14.83 9.74 15.04
C ALA A 156 15.04 8.46 15.85
N GLU A 157 16.31 8.13 16.11
CA GLU A 157 16.70 7.16 17.14
C GLU A 157 16.42 7.74 18.54
N LYS A 158 15.99 6.87 19.44
CA LYS A 158 16.32 6.91 20.86
C LYS A 158 16.71 5.51 21.32
#